data_AF-A0AAN7E2A7-F1
#
_entry.id   AF-A0AAN7E2A7-F1
#
_cell.length_a   1.000
_cell.length_b   1.000
_cell.length_c   1.000
_cell.angle_alpha   90.00
_cell.angle_beta   90.00
_cell.angle_gamma   90.00
#
_symmetry.space_group_name_H-M   'P 1'
#
loop_
_entity.id
_entity.type
_entity.pdbx_description
1 polymer ?
#
loop_
_entity_poly.entity_id
_entity_poly.type
_entity_poly.pdbx_seq_one_letter_code
_entity_poly.pdbx_strand_id
1 'polypeptide(L)'
;MAVFDGHIGEEASEMASKLLLDYFYVHALFNTSELMEQYEWLPVTEDEITHLEILKEALLRTICDIDFKFSQEAFEKRIFSGSTATVALLVDGKILIVNVGDSKALLCTKKIQSGQGNLTASLSATELTEDHSPGRDDERARIEAVGGIVATLWGKPWVNAELPMS
;
A
#
# COMPACT_ATOMS: atom_id res chain seq x y z
N MET A 1 -5.70 8.59 -1.88
CA MET A 1 -5.32 9.03 -0.51
C MET A 1 -4.14 8.18 -0.07
N ALA A 2 -3.23 8.71 0.74
CA ALA A 2 -2.09 7.93 1.24
C ALA A 2 -1.67 8.39 2.63
N VAL A 3 -1.13 7.45 3.40
CA VAL A 3 -0.47 7.69 4.70
C VAL A 3 0.93 7.07 4.61
N PHE A 4 1.93 7.83 5.05
CA PHE A 4 3.33 7.43 5.12
C PHE A 4 3.83 7.71 6.53
N ASP A 5 4.04 6.66 7.32
CA ASP A 5 4.53 6.77 8.70
C ASP A 5 6.05 6.60 8.72
N GLY A 6 6.75 7.74 8.83
CA GLY A 6 8.21 7.80 8.81
C GLY A 6 8.84 7.40 10.15
N HIS A 7 9.99 6.72 10.10
CA HIS A 7 10.77 6.35 11.28
C HIS A 7 12.26 6.64 11.07
N ILE A 8 12.97 6.93 12.17
CA ILE A 8 14.40 7.34 12.21
C ILE A 8 14.67 8.71 11.55
N GLY A 9 13.74 9.22 10.73
CA GLY A 9 13.74 10.53 10.09
C GLY A 9 12.46 10.71 9.25
N GLU A 10 12.32 11.85 8.57
CA GLU A 10 11.16 12.18 7.73
C GLU A 10 11.44 12.01 6.22
N GLU A 11 12.69 11.80 5.83
CA GLU A 11 13.15 11.88 4.45
C GLU A 11 12.45 10.86 3.54
N ALA A 12 12.25 9.63 4.03
CA ALA A 12 11.55 8.58 3.30
C ALA A 12 10.06 8.92 3.08
N SER A 13 9.35 9.30 4.14
CA SER A 13 7.92 9.62 4.06
C SER A 13 7.67 10.91 3.28
N GLU A 14 8.56 11.90 3.41
CA GLU A 14 8.50 13.13 2.63
C GLU A 14 8.70 12.86 1.13
N MET A 15 9.72 12.06 0.75
CA MET A 15 9.93 11.68 -0.64
C MET A 15 8.73 10.93 -1.21
N ALA A 16 8.22 9.93 -0.49
CA ALA A 16 7.07 9.15 -0.92
C ALA A 16 5.83 10.04 -1.13
N SER A 17 5.57 10.97 -0.20
CA SER A 17 4.44 11.90 -0.31
C SER A 17 4.51 12.82 -1.53
N LYS A 18 5.73 13.25 -1.91
CA LYS A 18 5.96 14.13 -3.07
C LYS A 18 5.87 13.39 -4.39
N LEU A 19 6.39 12.16 -4.47
CA LEU A 19 6.52 11.42 -5.73
C LEU A 19 5.33 10.54 -6.07
N LEU A 20 4.50 10.16 -5.08
CA LEU A 20 3.41 9.19 -5.27
C LEU A 20 2.53 9.51 -6.49
N LEU A 21 2.02 10.75 -6.59
CA LEU A 21 1.09 11.11 -7.65
C LEU A 21 1.78 11.21 -9.02
N ASP A 22 3.00 11.75 -9.07
CA ASP A 22 3.75 11.92 -10.30
C ASP A 22 4.10 10.56 -10.92
N TYR A 23 4.64 9.65 -10.12
CA TYR A 23 5.01 8.30 -10.58
C TYR A 23 3.77 7.48 -10.93
N PHE A 24 2.73 7.55 -10.10
CA PHE A 24 1.46 6.87 -10.40
C PHE A 24 0.85 7.34 -11.72
N TYR A 25 0.86 8.63 -11.99
CA TYR A 25 0.35 9.16 -13.26
C TYR A 25 1.14 8.64 -14.46
N VAL A 26 2.47 8.65 -14.37
CA VAL A 26 3.34 8.14 -15.44
C VAL A 26 3.09 6.64 -15.69
N HIS A 27 3.05 5.82 -14.62
CA HIS A 27 2.81 4.39 -14.78
C HIS A 27 1.40 4.07 -15.27
N ALA A 28 0.38 4.78 -14.80
CA ALA A 28 -1.00 4.57 -15.26
C ALA A 28 -1.14 4.90 -16.75
N LEU A 29 -0.53 6.00 -17.21
CA LEU A 29 -0.51 6.35 -18.64
C LEU A 29 0.25 5.30 -19.47
N PHE A 30 1.45 4.94 -19.05
CA PHE A 30 2.29 3.99 -19.77
C PHE A 30 1.60 2.61 -19.90
N ASN A 31 1.08 2.08 -18.80
CA ASN A 31 0.38 0.79 -18.78
C ASN A 31 -0.87 0.83 -19.67
N THR A 32 -1.59 1.96 -19.70
CA THR A 32 -2.73 2.13 -20.60
C THR A 32 -2.29 2.13 -22.07
N SER A 33 -1.22 2.85 -22.41
CA SER A 33 -0.70 2.89 -23.78
C SER A 33 -0.16 1.53 -24.27
N GLU A 34 0.53 0.78 -23.41
CA GLU A 34 1.05 -0.55 -23.72
C GLU A 34 -0.08 -1.54 -24.07
N LEU A 35 -1.19 -1.47 -23.35
CA LEU A 35 -2.39 -2.23 -23.68
C LEU A 35 -3.01 -1.79 -25.01
N MET A 36 -3.09 -0.49 -25.29
CA MET A 36 -3.65 -0.03 -26.58
C MET A 36 -2.83 -0.53 -27.78
N GLU A 37 -1.51 -0.58 -27.66
CA GLU A 37 -0.63 -1.14 -28.71
C GLU A 37 -0.79 -2.65 -28.88
N GLN A 38 -0.94 -3.39 -27.77
CA GLN A 38 -1.08 -4.86 -27.82
C GLN A 38 -2.38 -5.32 -28.49
N TYR A 39 -3.42 -4.49 -28.48
CA TYR A 39 -4.77 -4.85 -28.96
C TYR A 39 -5.21 -4.14 -30.24
N GLU A 40 -4.29 -3.55 -31.03
CA GLU A 40 -4.57 -2.87 -32.30
C GLU A 40 -5.42 -3.67 -33.32
N TRP A 41 -5.61 -4.99 -33.13
CA TRP A 41 -6.33 -5.89 -34.03
C TRP A 41 -7.53 -6.64 -33.43
N LEU A 42 -7.95 -6.36 -32.19
CA LEU A 42 -9.08 -7.04 -31.53
C LEU A 42 -10.08 -6.04 -30.95
N PRO A 43 -11.40 -6.30 -31.01
CA PRO A 43 -12.38 -5.46 -30.33
C PRO A 43 -12.23 -5.65 -28.82
N VAL A 44 -11.47 -4.76 -28.18
CA VAL A 44 -11.36 -4.73 -26.72
C VAL A 44 -12.69 -4.26 -26.18
N THR A 45 -13.41 -5.15 -25.50
CA THR A 45 -14.43 -4.70 -24.57
C THR A 45 -13.69 -4.10 -23.38
N GLU A 46 -13.77 -2.78 -23.21
CA GLU A 46 -13.39 -2.07 -21.98
C GLU A 46 -14.16 -2.71 -20.81
N ASP A 47 -13.60 -3.73 -20.18
CA ASP A 47 -14.15 -4.29 -18.96
C ASP A 47 -13.51 -3.61 -17.75
N GLU A 48 -14.30 -3.39 -16.71
CA GLU A 48 -13.83 -2.77 -15.47
C GLU A 48 -12.69 -3.55 -14.81
N ILE A 49 -12.50 -4.82 -15.18
CA ILE A 49 -11.44 -5.70 -14.69
C ILE A 49 -10.10 -5.23 -15.26
N THR A 50 -10.00 -4.98 -16.57
CA THR A 50 -8.76 -4.50 -17.21
C THR A 50 -8.33 -3.15 -16.64
N HIS A 51 -9.26 -2.20 -16.45
CA HIS A 51 -8.92 -0.88 -15.89
C HIS A 51 -8.38 -0.99 -14.45
N LEU A 52 -8.99 -1.84 -13.61
CA LEU A 52 -8.53 -2.04 -12.24
C LEU A 52 -7.15 -2.74 -12.20
N GLU A 53 -6.87 -3.67 -13.10
CA GLU A 53 -5.57 -4.34 -13.22
C GLU A 53 -4.46 -3.36 -13.63
N ILE A 54 -4.73 -2.46 -14.60
CA ILE A 54 -3.82 -1.38 -14.98
C ILE A 54 -3.44 -0.52 -13.78
N LEU A 55 -4.46 -0.08 -13.03
CA LEU A 55 -4.27 0.82 -11.88
C LEU A 55 -3.54 0.11 -10.72
N LYS A 56 -3.82 -1.18 -10.52
CA LYS A 56 -3.11 -2.02 -9.56
C LYS A 56 -1.63 -2.14 -9.91
N GLU A 57 -1.32 -2.46 -11.16
CA GLU A 57 0.06 -2.56 -11.63
C GLU A 57 0.77 -1.21 -11.58
N ALA A 58 0.08 -0.13 -11.95
CA ALA A 58 0.63 1.22 -11.86
C ALA A 58 1.00 1.61 -10.43
N LEU A 59 0.13 1.31 -9.45
CA LEU A 59 0.42 1.53 -8.04
C LEU A 59 1.58 0.68 -7.53
N LEU A 60 1.67 -0.59 -7.94
CA LEU A 60 2.77 -1.47 -7.56
C LEU A 60 4.11 -0.89 -8.05
N ARG A 61 4.19 -0.55 -9.34
CA ARG A 61 5.38 0.10 -9.94
C ARG A 61 5.73 1.40 -9.26
N THR A 62 4.72 2.22 -8.94
CA THR A 62 4.92 3.48 -8.21
C THR A 62 5.64 3.28 -6.89
N ILE A 63 5.18 2.33 -6.06
CA ILE A 63 5.79 2.07 -4.75
C ILE A 63 7.21 1.50 -4.93
N CYS A 64 7.41 0.58 -5.87
CA CYS A 64 8.74 0.03 -6.17
C CYS A 64 9.73 1.11 -6.65
N ASP A 65 9.31 2.01 -7.54
CA ASP A 65 10.18 3.06 -8.09
C ASP A 65 10.52 4.13 -7.04
N ILE A 66 9.59 4.42 -6.13
CA ILE A 66 9.86 5.29 -4.95
C ILE A 66 10.87 4.62 -4.03
N ASP A 67 10.69 3.34 -3.69
CA ASP A 67 11.62 2.59 -2.84
C ASP A 67 13.02 2.50 -3.45
N PHE A 68 13.09 2.21 -4.76
CA PHE A 68 14.36 2.17 -5.49
C PHE A 68 15.07 3.52 -5.52
N LYS A 69 14.32 4.61 -5.75
CA LYS A 69 14.87 5.96 -5.73
C LYS A 69 15.34 6.37 -4.35
N PHE A 70 14.54 6.11 -3.32
CA PHE A 70 14.90 6.41 -1.94
C PHE A 70 16.12 5.60 -1.51
N SER A 71 16.20 4.32 -1.88
CA SER A 71 17.36 3.47 -1.59
C SER A 71 18.67 4.01 -2.17
N GLN A 72 18.65 4.53 -3.40
CA GLN A 72 19.81 5.19 -4.00
C GLN A 72 20.20 6.47 -3.24
N GLU A 73 19.23 7.35 -2.98
CA GLU A 73 19.47 8.60 -2.27
C GLU A 73 19.96 8.37 -0.84
N ALA A 74 19.37 7.40 -0.15
CA ALA A 74 19.73 7.00 1.20
C ALA A 74 21.15 6.44 1.27
N PHE A 75 21.54 5.63 0.29
CA PHE A 75 22.91 5.13 0.19
C PHE A 75 23.92 6.27 -0.03
N GLU A 76 23.66 7.16 -0.98
CA GLU A 76 24.56 8.26 -1.33
C GLU A 76 24.71 9.26 -0.18
N LYS A 77 23.61 9.60 0.49
CA LYS A 77 23.56 10.60 1.57
C LYS A 77 23.72 10.02 2.97
N ARG A 78 23.82 8.69 3.10
CA ARG A 78 23.86 7.95 4.37
C ARG A 78 22.66 8.24 5.27
N ILE A 79 21.47 8.21 4.68
CA ILE A 79 20.19 8.34 5.39
C ILE A 79 19.74 6.95 5.85
N PHE A 80 19.23 6.86 7.07
CA PHE A 80 18.75 5.61 7.68
C PHE A 80 17.25 5.63 8.00
N SER A 81 16.54 6.68 7.57
CA SER A 81 15.09 6.76 7.72
C SER A 81 14.38 5.72 6.85
N GLY A 82 13.23 5.26 7.29
CA GLY A 82 12.30 4.48 6.48
C GLY A 82 10.87 4.99 6.64
N SER A 83 9.93 4.40 5.92
CA SER A 83 8.52 4.75 6.01
C SER A 83 7.62 3.54 5.76
N THR A 84 6.44 3.51 6.40
CA THR A 84 5.31 2.70 5.91
C THR A 84 4.71 3.35 4.65
N ALA A 85 3.84 2.63 3.96
CA ALA A 85 2.98 3.19 2.92
C ALA A 85 1.62 2.48 2.92
N THR A 86 0.55 3.21 3.24
CA THR A 86 -0.83 2.76 3.05
C THR A 86 -1.53 3.69 2.07
N VAL A 87 -1.89 3.19 0.90
CA VAL A 87 -2.51 3.96 -0.18
C VAL A 87 -3.91 3.42 -0.46
N ALA A 88 -4.88 4.31 -0.56
CA ALA A 88 -6.26 4.01 -0.94
C ALA A 88 -6.64 4.74 -2.24
N LEU A 89 -7.01 3.97 -3.26
CA LEU A 89 -7.50 4.46 -4.54
C LEU A 89 -8.98 4.11 -4.69
N LEU A 90 -9.83 5.11 -4.90
CA LEU A 90 -11.25 4.93 -5.19
C LEU A 90 -11.47 5.16 -6.69
N VAL A 91 -11.90 4.12 -7.40
CA VAL A 91 -12.16 4.14 -8.85
C VAL A 91 -13.41 3.34 -9.14
N ASP A 92 -14.35 3.92 -9.88
CA ASP A 92 -15.61 3.27 -10.29
C ASP A 92 -16.38 2.59 -9.15
N GLY A 93 -16.39 3.21 -7.96
CA GLY A 93 -17.05 2.68 -6.76
C GLY A 93 -16.31 1.52 -6.07
N LYS A 94 -15.13 1.13 -6.56
CA LYS A 94 -14.24 0.12 -5.96
C LYS A 94 -13.09 0.80 -5.23
N ILE A 95 -12.64 0.21 -4.13
CA ILE A 95 -11.50 0.68 -3.35
C ILE A 95 -10.36 -0.32 -3.53
N LEU A 96 -9.22 0.16 -4.01
CA LEU A 96 -7.96 -0.58 -4.04
C LEU A 96 -7.07 -0.07 -2.91
N ILE A 97 -6.56 -1.00 -2.10
CA ILE A 97 -5.66 -0.72 -0.98
C ILE A 97 -4.28 -1.33 -1.27
N VAL A 98 -3.25 -0.51 -1.11
CA VAL A 98 -1.85 -0.95 -1.10
C VAL A 98 -1.31 -0.72 0.31
N ASN A 99 -0.63 -1.71 0.87
CA ASN A 99 -0.06 -1.63 2.21
C ASN A 99 1.38 -2.16 2.24
N VAL A 100 2.26 -1.39 2.87
CA VAL A 100 3.63 -1.77 3.24
C VAL A 100 3.85 -1.29 4.67
N GLY A 101 4.01 -2.22 5.60
CA GLY A 101 4.20 -1.94 7.03
C GLY A 101 2.93 -2.15 7.86
N ASP A 102 2.83 -1.42 8.96
CA ASP A 102 1.82 -1.60 10.03
C ASP A 102 0.82 -0.44 10.15
N SER A 103 0.82 0.47 9.17
CA SER A 103 -0.24 1.47 9.01
C SER A 103 -1.54 0.81 8.51
N LYS A 104 -2.69 1.37 8.90
CA LYS A 104 -4.01 0.73 8.69
C LYS A 104 -4.97 1.55 7.84
N ALA A 105 -5.79 0.84 7.05
CA ALA A 105 -6.97 1.42 6.41
C ALA A 105 -8.26 0.76 6.93
N LEU A 106 -9.25 1.59 7.28
CA LEU A 106 -10.55 1.17 7.81
C LEU A 106 -11.68 1.74 6.96
N LEU A 107 -12.61 0.89 6.51
CA LEU A 107 -13.85 1.28 5.86
C LEU A 107 -14.97 1.42 6.89
N CYS A 108 -15.40 2.65 7.14
CA CYS A 108 -16.53 2.95 8.02
C CYS A 108 -17.84 2.94 7.23
N THR A 109 -18.76 2.04 7.58
CA THR A 109 -20.09 1.93 6.98
C THR A 109 -21.16 2.38 7.96
N LYS A 110 -22.06 3.26 7.52
CA LYS A 110 -23.27 3.63 8.24
C LYS A 110 -24.49 3.01 7.55
N LYS A 111 -25.22 2.14 8.24
CA LYS A 111 -26.48 1.58 7.76
C LYS A 111 -27.63 2.27 8.47
N ILE A 112 -28.56 2.84 7.71
CA ILE A 112 -29.79 3.44 8.23
C ILE A 112 -30.91 2.45 7.92
N GLN A 113 -31.61 1.97 8.95
CA GLN A 113 -32.78 1.13 8.82
C GLN A 113 -34.01 1.92 9.24
N SER A 114 -35.05 1.85 8.41
CA SER A 114 -36.38 2.35 8.74
C SER A 114 -37.27 1.14 9.06
N GLY A 115 -37.66 0.98 10.32
CA GLY A 115 -38.58 -0.06 10.78
C GLY A 115 -39.64 0.53 11.71
N GLN A 116 -40.89 0.08 11.59
CA GLN A 116 -42.05 0.40 12.45
C GLN A 116 -41.99 1.77 13.17
N GLY A 117 -41.77 2.86 12.42
CA GLY A 117 -41.83 4.23 12.93
C GLY A 117 -40.56 4.77 13.61
N ASN A 118 -39.49 3.98 13.79
CA ASN A 118 -38.22 4.42 14.35
C ASN A 118 -37.06 4.29 13.33
N LEU A 119 -36.26 5.35 13.23
CA LEU A 119 -35.01 5.35 12.47
C LEU A 119 -33.88 4.84 13.36
N THR A 120 -33.26 3.73 12.97
CA THR A 120 -32.10 3.16 13.66
C THR A 120 -30.89 3.26 12.75
N ALA A 121 -29.77 3.77 13.27
CA ALA A 121 -28.49 3.80 12.55
C ALA A 121 -27.51 2.84 13.23
N SER A 122 -26.85 1.99 12.44
CA SER A 122 -25.70 1.20 12.89
C SER A 122 -24.43 1.66 12.19
N LEU A 123 -23.32 1.64 12.92
CA LEU A 123 -21.98 1.93 12.42
C LEU A 123 -21.16 0.65 12.51
N SER A 124 -20.38 0.35 11.48
CA SER A 124 -19.39 -0.72 11.47
C SER A 124 -18.10 -0.23 10.83
N ALA A 125 -16.96 -0.67 11.33
CA ALA A 125 -15.65 -0.46 10.71
C ALA A 125 -15.11 -1.80 10.25
N THR A 126 -14.63 -1.87 9.02
CA THR A 126 -13.99 -3.06 8.43
C THR A 126 -12.55 -2.70 8.10
N GLU A 127 -11.60 -3.47 8.62
CA GLU A 127 -10.19 -3.32 8.26
C GLU A 127 -9.97 -3.79 6.82
N LEU A 128 -9.21 -3.00 6.05
CA LEU A 128 -8.88 -3.29 4.65
C LEU A 128 -7.40 -3.64 4.45
N THR A 129 -6.63 -3.66 5.53
CA THR A 129 -5.19 -3.96 5.56
C THR A 129 -4.94 -5.09 6.54
N GLU A 130 -3.80 -5.77 6.36
CA GLU A 130 -3.24 -6.59 7.41
C GLU A 130 -1.82 -6.09 7.68
N ASP A 131 -1.45 -5.98 8.96
CA ASP A 131 -0.14 -5.45 9.35
C ASP A 131 0.97 -6.40 8.90
N HIS A 132 2.00 -5.82 8.28
CA HIS A 132 3.27 -6.52 8.09
C HIS A 132 4.05 -6.48 9.39
N SER A 133 3.71 -7.42 10.26
CA SER A 133 4.32 -7.58 11.58
C SER A 133 5.21 -8.82 11.61
N PRO A 134 6.42 -8.73 12.20
CA PRO A 134 7.27 -9.91 12.40
C PRO A 134 6.63 -10.98 13.32
N GLY A 135 5.54 -10.63 14.01
CA GLY A 135 4.76 -11.56 14.82
C GLY A 135 3.82 -12.46 14.02
N ARG A 136 3.48 -12.09 12.77
CA ARG A 136 2.58 -12.86 11.91
C ARG A 136 3.34 -14.06 11.33
N ASP A 137 2.72 -15.23 11.33
CA ASP A 137 3.41 -16.49 11.02
C ASP A 137 4.02 -16.52 9.60
N ASP A 138 3.29 -15.98 8.62
CA ASP A 138 3.73 -15.85 7.23
C ASP A 138 4.86 -14.83 7.06
N GLU A 139 4.79 -13.69 7.74
CA GLU A 139 5.84 -12.66 7.72
C GLU A 139 7.11 -13.14 8.42
N ARG A 140 6.97 -13.79 9.57
CA ARG A 140 8.09 -14.48 10.25
C ARG A 140 8.76 -15.48 9.31
N ALA A 141 7.97 -16.34 8.67
CA ALA A 141 8.48 -17.33 7.74
C ALA A 141 9.21 -16.67 6.56
N ARG A 142 8.67 -15.58 6.02
CA ARG A 142 9.31 -14.79 4.94
C ARG A 142 10.65 -14.20 5.37
N ILE A 143 10.73 -13.63 6.56
CA ILE A 143 11.96 -13.05 7.14
C ILE A 143 13.02 -14.14 7.35
N GLU A 144 12.65 -15.25 7.98
CA GLU A 144 13.57 -16.34 8.30
C GLU A 144 14.06 -17.06 7.02
N ALA A 145 13.21 -17.17 5.98
CA ALA A 145 13.57 -17.76 4.69
C ALA A 145 14.67 -16.99 3.94
N VAL A 146 14.80 -15.67 4.17
CA VAL A 146 15.86 -14.84 3.59
C VAL A 146 17.04 -14.62 4.55
N GLY A 147 17.09 -15.37 5.66
CA GLY A 147 18.18 -15.33 6.64
C GLY A 147 18.06 -14.25 7.72
N GLY A 148 16.92 -13.56 7.79
CA GLY A 148 16.61 -12.64 8.88
C GLY A 148 16.25 -13.36 10.17
N ILE A 149 16.25 -12.63 11.29
CA ILE A 149 15.90 -13.17 12.61
C ILE A 149 14.75 -12.35 13.18
N VAL A 150 13.74 -13.02 13.73
CA VAL A 150 12.70 -12.34 14.52
C VAL A 150 12.99 -12.50 16.01
N ALA A 151 13.38 -11.40 16.65
CA ALA A 151 13.68 -11.32 18.07
C ALA A 151 12.50 -10.71 18.85
N THR A 152 12.32 -11.15 20.10
CA THR A 152 11.30 -10.56 20.98
C THR A 152 11.95 -9.53 21.91
N LEU A 153 11.64 -8.25 21.72
CA LEU A 153 12.07 -7.15 22.57
C LEU A 153 10.86 -6.50 23.24
N TRP A 154 10.92 -6.33 24.56
CA TRP A 154 9.81 -5.76 25.37
C TRP A 154 8.44 -6.42 25.12
N GLY A 155 8.44 -7.73 24.84
CA GLY A 155 7.22 -8.48 24.56
C GLY A 155 6.64 -8.26 23.16
N LYS A 156 7.36 -7.58 22.27
CA LYS A 156 6.98 -7.38 20.86
C LYS A 156 8.01 -8.04 19.91
N PRO A 157 7.59 -8.52 18.73
CA PRO A 157 8.49 -9.10 17.73
C PRO A 157 9.17 -8.01 16.88
N TRP A 158 10.45 -8.18 16.59
CA TRP A 158 11.30 -7.25 15.85
C TRP A 158 12.17 -7.99 14.83
N VAL A 159 12.34 -7.43 13.63
CA VAL A 159 13.29 -7.90 12.62
C VAL A 159 14.70 -7.49 13.03
N ASN A 160 15.61 -8.47 13.12
CA ASN A 160 17.02 -8.29 13.47
C ASN A 160 17.27 -7.46 14.74
N ALA A 161 16.29 -7.40 15.66
CA ALA A 161 16.31 -6.52 16.83
C ALA A 161 16.34 -5.00 16.51
N GLU A 162 15.97 -4.60 15.30
CA GLU A 162 16.08 -3.22 14.80
C GLU A 162 14.73 -2.59 14.45
N LEU A 163 13.81 -3.34 13.81
CA LEU A 163 12.54 -2.80 13.32
C LEU A 163 11.31 -3.60 13.81
N PRO A 164 10.23 -2.93 14.26
CA PRO A 164 9.01 -3.59 14.72
C PRO A 164 8.00 -3.94 13.59
N MET A 165 8.33 -3.63 12.33
CA MET A 165 7.58 -3.98 11.12
C MET A 165 8.43 -4.81 10.16
N SER A 166 7.82 -5.52 9.21
CA SER A 166 8.50 -6.40 8.23
C SER A 166 8.23 -6.11 6.77
#